data_AF-A0A1H5W322-F1
#
_entry.id   AF-A0A1H5W322-F1
#
_cell.length_a   1.000
_cell.length_b   1.000
_cell.length_c   1.000
_cell.angle_alpha   90.00
_cell.angle_beta   90.00
_cell.angle_gamma   90.00
#
_symmetry.space_group_name_H-M   'P 1'
#
loop_
_entity.id
_entity.type
_entity.pdbx_description
1 polymer ?
#
loop_
_entity_poly.entity_id
_entity_poly.type
_entity_poly.pdbx_seq_one_letter_code
_entity_poly.pdbx_strand_id
1 'polypeptide(L)' 'MKALIYETLVSLANQDPEQHAEIRQNLYSQLDLPFDKQLALYASALGPASSGKLDSDQALNNAVDSVIQLLETPER' A
#
# COMPACT_ATOMS: atom_id res chain seq x y z
N MET A 1 -2.16 -9.24 -6.78
CA MET A 1 -2.19 -7.82 -6.35
C MET A 1 -2.61 -7.68 -4.90
N LYS A 2 -3.82 -8.10 -4.51
CA LYS A 2 -4.34 -7.97 -3.13
C LYS A 2 -3.40 -8.51 -2.04
N ALA A 3 -2.95 -9.76 -2.16
CA ALA A 3 -2.04 -10.39 -1.20
C ALA A 3 -0.71 -9.63 -1.07
N LEU A 4 -0.10 -9.26 -2.20
CA LEU A 4 1.16 -8.52 -2.24
C LEU A 4 1.06 -7.15 -1.54
N ILE A 5 -0.03 -6.41 -1.78
CA ILE A 5 -0.27 -5.12 -1.10
C ILE A 5 -0.44 -5.37 0.40
N TYR A 6 -1.26 -6.35 0.80
CA TYR A 6 -1.47 -6.69 2.22
C TYR A 6 -0.16 -7.01 2.94
N GLU A 7 0.65 -7.91 2.37
CA GLU A 7 1.96 -8.29 2.91
C GLU A 7 2.88 -7.07 3.04
N THR A 8 2.86 -6.17 2.05
CA THR A 8 3.63 -4.92 2.12
C THR A 8 3.17 -4.02 3.26
N LEU A 9 1.87 -3.86 3.47
CA LEU A 9 1.35 -3.06 4.59
C LEU A 9 1.73 -3.67 5.95
N VAL A 10 1.68 -5.00 6.06
CA VAL A 10 2.16 -5.72 7.25
C VAL A 10 3.65 -5.48 7.46
N SER A 11 4.48 -5.53 6.42
CA SER A 11 5.91 -5.20 6.54
C SER A 11 6.13 -3.76 6.98
N LEU A 12 5.42 -2.79 6.41
CA LEU A 12 5.52 -1.38 6.80
C LEU A 12 5.10 -1.13 8.25
N ALA A 13 4.10 -1.87 8.75
CA ALA A 13 3.65 -1.74 10.13
C ALA A 13 4.63 -2.33 11.16
N ASN A 14 5.45 -3.31 10.75
CA ASN A 14 6.32 -4.08 11.65
C ASN A 14 7.83 -3.81 11.50
N GLN A 15 8.25 -3.09 10.47
CA GLN A 15 9.66 -2.76 10.22
C GLN A 15 9.99 -1.32 10.61
N ASP A 16 11.27 -1.06 10.83
CA ASP A 16 11.78 0.27 11.18
C ASP A 16 11.60 1.28 10.03
N PRO A 17 11.37 2.58 10.34
CA PRO A 17 11.19 3.63 9.34
C PRO A 17 12.29 3.72 8.28
N GLU A 18 13.55 3.38 8.61
CA GLU A 18 14.65 3.35 7.65
C GLU A 18 14.40 2.40 6.47
N GLN A 19 13.67 1.31 6.69
CA GLN A 19 13.37 0.30 5.66
C GLN A 19 12.14 0.65 4.83
N HIS A 20 11.29 1.57 5.30
CA HIS A 20 9.99 1.83 4.67
C HIS A 20 10.11 2.33 3.24
N ALA A 21 11.15 3.11 2.93
CA ALA A 21 11.37 3.60 1.57
C ALA A 21 11.64 2.45 0.59
N GLU A 22 12.49 1.50 0.98
CA GLU A 22 12.81 0.32 0.17
C GLU A 22 11.60 -0.60 0.02
N ILE A 23 10.87 -0.86 1.11
CA ILE A 23 9.64 -1.68 1.09
C ILE A 23 8.62 -1.11 0.10
N ARG A 24 8.35 0.21 0.14
CA ARG A 24 7.44 0.86 -0.81
C ARG A 24 7.96 0.78 -2.24
N GLN A 25 9.26 1.02 -2.46
CA GLN A 25 9.86 0.98 -3.79
C GLN A 25 9.79 -0.42 -4.40
N ASN A 26 10.01 -1.47 -3.62
CA ASN A 26 9.90 -2.86 -4.05
C ASN A 26 8.48 -3.22 -4.48
N LEU A 27 7.46 -2.67 -3.80
CA LEU A 27 6.07 -2.84 -4.23
C LEU A 27 5.81 -2.14 -5.57
N TYR A 28 6.26 -0.89 -5.74
CA TYR A 28 6.08 -0.18 -7.00
C TYR A 28 6.72 -0.90 -8.19
N SER A 29 7.94 -1.40 -8.02
CA SER A 29 8.64 -2.17 -9.06
C SER A 29 7.93 -3.47 -9.43
N GLN A 30 7.26 -4.14 -8.47
CA GLN A 30 6.53 -5.37 -8.73
C GLN A 30 5.16 -5.15 -9.39
N LEU A 31 4.50 -4.04 -9.06
CA LEU A 31 3.16 -3.75 -9.60
C LEU A 31 3.21 -3.06 -10.97
N ASP A 32 4.34 -2.42 -11.33
CA ASP A 32 4.56 -1.71 -12.59
C ASP A 32 3.39 -0.77 -12.96
N LEU A 33 2.91 -0.03 -11.95
CA LEU A 33 1.75 0.84 -12.10
C LEU A 33 2.13 2.21 -12.68
N PRO A 34 1.24 2.85 -13.44
CA PRO A 34 1.32 4.27 -13.76
C PRO A 34 1.42 5.17 -12.51
N PHE A 35 2.00 6.35 -12.67
CA PHE A 35 2.29 7.27 -11.56
C PHE A 35 1.04 7.67 -10.76
N ASP A 36 -0.09 7.91 -11.43
CA ASP A 36 -1.40 8.22 -10.82
C ASP A 36 -1.86 7.09 -9.88
N LYS A 37 -1.76 5.83 -10.32
CA LYS A 37 -2.06 4.64 -9.52
C LYS A 37 -1.08 4.44 -8.38
N GLN A 38 0.21 4.74 -8.59
CA GLN A 38 1.21 4.72 -7.52
C GLN A 38 0.92 5.76 -6.43
N LEU A 39 0.50 6.96 -6.84
CA LEU A 39 0.10 8.05 -5.94
C LEU A 39 -1.16 7.68 -5.16
N ALA A 40 -2.17 7.11 -5.82
CA ALA A 40 -3.39 6.63 -5.17
C ALA A 40 -3.07 5.55 -4.12
N LEU A 41 -2.26 4.54 -4.49
CA LEU A 41 -1.78 3.49 -3.59
C LEU A 41 -1.01 4.07 -2.38
N TYR A 42 -0.17 5.08 -2.63
CA TYR A 42 0.55 5.75 -1.55
C TYR A 42 -0.39 6.43 -0.56
N ALA A 43 -1.27 7.30 -1.06
CA ALA A 43 -2.12 8.14 -0.23
C ALA A 43 -3.13 7.32 0.59
N SER A 44 -3.64 6.23 0.01
CA SER A 44 -4.71 5.43 0.61
C SER A 44 -4.22 4.31 1.54
N ALA A 45 -3.00 3.77 1.33
CA ALA A 45 -2.52 2.65 2.12
C ALA A 45 -1.06 2.76 2.57
N LEU A 46 -0.10 3.01 1.67
CA LEU A 46 1.33 2.95 2.05
C LEU A 46 1.74 4.06 3.01
N GLY A 47 1.28 5.30 2.79
CA GLY A 47 1.49 6.43 3.69
C GLY A 47 0.90 6.18 5.08
N PRO A 48 -0.41 5.83 5.17
CA PRO A 48 -1.03 5.43 6.43
C PRO A 48 -0.28 4.31 7.16
N ALA A 49 0.09 3.22 6.48
CA ALA A 49 0.86 2.12 7.05
C ALA A 49 2.21 2.58 7.60
N SER A 50 3.00 3.30 6.79
CA SER A 50 4.30 3.84 7.21
C SER A 50 4.22 4.82 8.38
N SER A 51 3.10 5.51 8.55
CA SER A 51 2.87 6.43 9.67
C SER A 51 2.31 5.76 10.93
N GLY A 52 2.13 4.44 10.92
CA GLY A 52 1.54 3.69 12.04
C GLY A 52 0.04 3.89 12.23
N LYS A 53 -0.67 4.42 11.23
CA LYS A 53 -2.14 4.66 11.30
C LYS A 53 -2.99 3.42 11.01
N LEU A 54 -2.37 2.34 10.53
CA LEU A 54 -3.02 1.05 10.32
C LEU A 54 -2.55 0.09 11.41
N ASP A 55 -3.18 0.18 12.58
CA ASP A 55 -2.77 -0.50 13.83
C ASP A 55 -3.52 -1.82 14.09
N SER A 56 -4.36 -2.25 13.16
CA SER A 56 -5.15 -3.48 13.28
C SER A 56 -5.29 -4.20 11.95
N ASP A 57 -5.43 -5.53 12.02
CA ASP A 57 -5.72 -6.37 10.85
C ASP A 57 -6.95 -5.90 10.09
N GLN A 58 -7.97 -5.40 10.79
CA GLN A 58 -9.17 -4.85 10.15
C GLN A 58 -8.86 -3.55 9.38
N ALA A 59 -8.06 -2.64 9.96
CA ALA A 59 -7.64 -1.42 9.27
C ALA A 59 -6.79 -1.74 8.02
N LEU A 60 -5.89 -2.72 8.12
CA LEU A 60 -5.09 -3.22 7.00
C LEU A 60 -5.98 -3.79 5.89
N ASN A 61 -6.90 -4.70 6.21
CA ASN A 61 -7.80 -5.29 5.23
C ASN A 61 -8.67 -4.23 4.52
N ASN A 62 -9.23 -3.28 5.28
CA ASN A 62 -10.04 -2.20 4.71
C ASN A 62 -9.24 -1.30 3.76
N ALA A 63 -7.98 -0.98 4.11
CA ALA A 63 -7.10 -0.19 3.27
C ALA A 63 -6.77 -0.94 1.96
N VAL A 64 -6.49 -2.24 2.04
CA VAL A 64 -6.25 -3.07 0.86
C VAL A 64 -7.47 -3.12 -0.05
N ASP A 65 -8.66 -3.36 0.50
CA ASP A 65 -9.89 -3.43 -0.31
C ASP A 65 -10.19 -2.10 -1.01
N SER A 66 -9.99 -0.98 -0.31
CA SER A 66 -10.18 0.35 -0.87
C SER A 66 -9.20 0.63 -2.02
N VAL A 67 -7.93 0.26 -1.85
CA VAL A 67 -6.90 0.39 -2.89
C VAL A 67 -7.22 -0.46 -4.11
N ILE A 68 -7.60 -1.72 -3.92
CA ILE A 68 -7.91 -2.61 -5.05
C ILE A 68 -9.06 -2.05 -5.87
N GLN A 69 -10.12 -1.58 -5.21
CA GLN A 69 -11.23 -0.93 -5.91
C GLN A 69 -10.78 0.30 -6.70
N LEU A 70 -9.90 1.13 -6.14
CA LEU A 70 -9.35 2.31 -6.82
C LEU A 70 -8.48 1.92 -8.03
N LEU A 71 -7.64 0.89 -7.91
CA LEU A 71 -6.73 0.46 -8.96
C LEU A 71 -7.45 -0.24 -10.13
N GLU A 72 -8.56 -0.92 -9.85
CA GLU A 72 -9.39 -1.63 -10.82
C GLU A 72 -10.42 -0.72 -11.51
N THR A 73 -10.72 0.45 -10.95
CA THR A 73 -11.63 1.41 -11.58
C THR A 73 -10.95 2.00 -12.83
N PRO A 74 -11.53 1.87 -14.04
CA PRO A 74 -10.97 2.48 -15.25
C PRO A 74 -10.95 4.01 -15.11
N GLU A 75 -9.84 4.64 -15.53
CA GLU A 75 -9.79 6.10 -15.65
C GLU A 75 -10.88 6.54 -16.64
N ARG A 76 -11.67 7.54 -16.24
CA ARG A 76 -12.84 8.03 -16.96
C ARG A 76 -12.47 9.06 -18.02
#